data_AF-A0A2V2DP15-F1
#
_entry.id   AF-A0A2V2DP15-F1
#
_cell.length_a   1.000
_cell.length_b   1.000
_cell.length_c   1.000
_cell.angle_alpha   90.00
_cell.angle_beta   90.00
_cell.angle_gamma   90.00
#
_symmetry.space_group_name_H-M   'P 1'
#
loop_
_entity.id
_entity.type
_entity.pdbx_description
1 polymer ?
#
loop_
_entity_poly.entity_id
_entity_poly.type
_entity_poly.pdbx_seq_one_letter_code
_entity_poly.pdbx_strand_id
1 'polypeptide(L)'
;MPQPSFPFAAARVRSKENSLLTKEQLLRMNEAESPEAAMALLAEYGYETGDLAPEEYEKCIQKELDKACAFVEEVTPDKAATDMFFLRFDYHNLKVILKSEYRGVGGAVRNLVNRGTIDPREMLENVHEKRYSAFPKEMKEALADIDRRFSVKPDVSYLSFALDRAYAAQITAMAKKAKN
;
A
#
# COMPACT_ATOMS: atom_id res chain seq x y z
N MET A 1 19.31 0.10 12.57
CA MET A 1 19.01 -0.17 14.00
C MET A 1 17.64 0.40 14.29
N PRO A 2 16.71 -0.33 14.91
CA PRO A 2 15.42 0.24 15.31
C PRO A 2 15.64 1.44 16.23
N GLN A 3 14.95 2.55 15.95
CA GLN A 3 15.09 3.81 16.68
C GLN A 3 14.54 3.68 18.12
N PRO A 4 15.11 4.39 19.11
CA PRO A 4 14.82 4.12 20.52
C PRO A 4 13.47 4.67 21.03
N SER A 5 12.82 5.63 20.35
CA SER A 5 11.59 6.24 20.87
C SER A 5 10.73 6.99 19.85
N PHE A 6 9.43 7.13 20.12
CA PHE A 6 8.48 7.90 19.31
C PHE A 6 8.85 9.39 19.12
N PRO A 7 9.35 10.12 20.15
CA PRO A 7 9.83 11.49 19.95
C PRO A 7 10.96 11.60 18.92
N PHE A 8 11.87 10.63 18.89
CA PHE A 8 12.95 10.61 17.91
C PHE A 8 12.41 10.34 16.49
N ALA A 9 11.52 9.37 16.35
CA ALA A 9 10.83 9.09 15.09
C ALA A 9 10.08 10.33 14.58
N ALA A 10 9.32 11.00 15.46
CA ALA A 10 8.58 12.23 15.13
C ALA A 10 9.50 13.37 14.69
N ALA A 11 10.65 13.56 15.36
CA ALA A 11 11.63 14.56 14.97
C ALA A 11 12.21 14.29 13.56
N ARG A 12 12.51 13.02 13.24
CA ARG A 12 12.97 12.63 11.90
C ARG A 12 11.91 12.82 10.83
N VAL A 13 10.66 12.45 11.11
CA VAL A 13 9.52 12.70 10.21
C VAL A 13 9.40 14.19 9.94
N ARG A 14 9.40 15.03 10.98
CA ARG A 14 9.30 16.49 10.84
C ARG A 14 10.43 17.09 10.03
N SER A 15 11.65 16.56 10.15
CA SER A 15 12.77 17.00 9.31
C SER A 15 12.56 16.63 7.83
N LYS A 16 11.90 15.51 7.54
CA LYS A 16 11.58 15.05 6.18
C LYS A 16 10.35 15.72 5.58
N GLU A 17 9.43 16.23 6.39
CA GLU A 17 8.27 16.99 5.89
C GLU A 17 8.67 18.21 5.08
N ASN A 18 9.83 18.81 5.37
CA ASN A 18 10.36 19.96 4.62
C ASN A 18 10.76 19.63 3.17
N SER A 19 10.92 18.34 2.81
CA SER A 19 11.19 17.92 1.43
C SER A 19 9.92 17.53 0.66
N LEU A 20 8.73 17.65 1.27
CA LEU A 20 7.48 17.39 0.58
C LEU A 20 7.14 18.52 -0.38
N LEU A 21 6.46 18.17 -1.49
CA LEU A 21 5.97 19.17 -2.43
C LEU A 21 5.00 20.11 -1.73
N THR A 22 5.28 21.41 -1.85
CA THR A 22 4.37 22.44 -1.40
C THR A 22 3.26 22.67 -2.42
N LYS A 23 2.17 23.28 -1.96
CA LYS A 23 1.08 23.68 -2.85
C LYS A 23 1.56 24.61 -3.98
N GLU A 24 2.48 25.51 -3.67
CA GLU A 24 3.05 26.45 -4.66
C GLU A 24 3.89 25.72 -5.71
N GLN A 25 4.69 24.74 -5.31
CA GLN A 25 5.46 23.90 -6.23
C GLN A 25 4.54 23.13 -7.19
N LEU A 26 3.44 22.56 -6.68
CA LEU A 26 2.45 21.88 -7.51
C LEU A 26 1.77 22.83 -8.51
N LEU A 27 1.42 24.06 -8.09
CA LEU A 27 0.83 25.05 -8.99
C LEU A 27 1.81 25.44 -10.10
N ARG A 28 3.09 25.66 -9.77
CA ARG A 28 4.13 25.94 -10.77
C ARG A 28 4.32 24.80 -11.76
N MET A 29 4.27 23.54 -11.30
CA MET A 29 4.30 22.38 -12.21
C MET A 29 3.09 22.34 -13.13
N ASN A 30 1.91 22.70 -12.62
CA ASN A 30 0.68 22.74 -13.41
C ASN A 30 0.69 23.85 -14.48
N GLU A 31 1.45 24.92 -14.26
CA GLU A 31 1.64 26.03 -15.20
C GLU A 31 2.78 25.79 -16.21
N ALA A 32 3.47 24.65 -16.13
CA ALA A 32 4.58 24.33 -17.02
C ALA A 32 4.12 24.20 -18.47
N GLU A 33 4.97 24.65 -19.40
CA GLU A 33 4.65 24.69 -20.84
C GLU A 33 4.61 23.30 -21.49
N SER A 34 5.21 22.28 -20.84
CA SER A 34 5.21 20.90 -21.32
C SER A 34 5.37 19.88 -20.18
N PRO A 35 5.05 18.60 -20.40
CA PRO A 35 5.30 17.51 -19.45
C PRO A 35 6.79 17.38 -19.06
N GLU A 36 7.70 17.62 -20.01
CA GLU A 36 9.15 17.62 -19.77
C GLU A 36 9.56 18.75 -18.83
N ALA A 37 9.00 19.95 -19.02
CA ALA A 37 9.24 21.08 -18.13
C ALA A 37 8.71 20.82 -16.72
N ALA A 38 7.54 20.17 -16.59
CA ALA A 38 7.01 19.76 -15.29
C ALA A 38 7.90 18.72 -14.59
N MET A 39 8.46 17.75 -15.34
CA MET A 39 9.41 16.76 -14.81
C MET A 39 10.74 17.40 -14.41
N ALA A 40 11.22 18.41 -15.14
CA ALA A 40 12.41 19.17 -14.75
C ALA A 40 12.20 19.92 -13.42
N LEU A 41 11.05 20.58 -13.25
CA LEU A 41 10.69 21.23 -11.97
C LEU A 41 10.62 20.22 -10.83
N LEU A 42 10.05 19.03 -11.07
CA LEU A 42 9.99 17.96 -10.08
C LEU A 42 11.40 17.53 -9.62
N ALA A 43 12.34 17.41 -10.56
CA ALA A 43 13.74 17.13 -10.26
C ALA A 43 14.41 18.24 -9.45
N GLU A 44 14.15 19.51 -9.78
CA GLU A 44 14.63 20.68 -9.02
C GLU A 44 14.11 20.68 -7.57
N TYR A 45 12.90 20.19 -7.34
CA TYR A 45 12.31 20.05 -6.00
C TYR A 45 12.86 18.85 -5.21
N GLY A 46 13.84 18.12 -5.76
CA GLY A 46 14.57 17.06 -5.07
C GLY A 46 13.96 15.67 -5.24
N TYR A 47 13.04 15.48 -6.18
CA TYR A 47 12.45 14.17 -6.50
C TYR A 47 13.31 13.47 -7.56
N GLU A 48 13.56 12.18 -7.37
CA GLU A 48 14.42 11.43 -8.29
C GLU A 48 13.68 11.02 -9.56
N THR A 49 13.67 11.90 -10.55
CA THR A 49 13.09 11.66 -11.88
C THR A 49 13.98 10.79 -12.77
N GLY A 50 15.31 10.89 -12.63
CA GLY A 50 16.26 10.17 -13.50
C GLY A 50 16.07 10.51 -14.98
N ASP A 51 16.31 9.55 -15.87
CA ASP A 51 16.10 9.67 -17.32
C ASP A 51 14.69 9.22 -17.76
N LEU A 52 13.71 9.27 -16.85
CA LEU A 52 12.35 8.82 -17.14
C LEU A 52 11.67 9.75 -18.16
N ALA A 53 11.00 9.16 -19.14
CA ALA A 53 10.11 9.93 -20.01
C ALA A 53 8.93 10.49 -19.21
N PRO A 54 8.32 11.62 -19.62
CA PRO A 54 7.20 12.21 -18.89
C PRO A 54 6.03 11.25 -18.66
N GLU A 55 5.78 10.32 -19.58
CA GLU A 55 4.72 9.30 -19.48
C GLU A 55 5.02 8.24 -18.40
N GLU A 56 6.26 8.14 -17.95
CA GLU A 56 6.73 7.20 -16.94
C GLU A 56 6.72 7.80 -15.52
N TYR A 57 6.07 8.95 -15.32
CA TYR A 57 5.98 9.65 -14.04
C TYR A 57 5.49 8.75 -12.89
N GLU A 58 4.66 7.75 -13.18
CA GLU A 58 4.16 6.79 -12.19
C GLU A 58 5.30 5.99 -11.54
N LYS A 59 6.39 5.69 -12.28
CA LYS A 59 7.58 5.04 -11.72
C LYS A 59 8.30 5.93 -10.72
N CYS A 60 8.37 7.24 -11.00
CA CYS A 60 8.93 8.22 -10.07
C CYS A 60 8.10 8.29 -8.78
N ILE A 61 6.77 8.37 -8.91
CA ILE A 61 5.85 8.38 -7.77
C ILE A 61 6.00 7.10 -6.94
N GLN A 62 6.03 5.93 -7.59
CA GLN A 62 6.19 4.66 -6.91
C GLN A 62 7.50 4.59 -6.13
N LYS A 63 8.61 5.01 -6.74
CA LYS A 63 9.93 5.01 -6.12
C LYS A 63 10.00 5.90 -4.88
N GLU A 64 9.45 7.11 -4.94
CA GLU A 64 9.45 8.03 -3.79
C GLU A 64 8.59 7.52 -2.63
N LEU A 65 7.44 6.92 -2.94
CA LEU A 65 6.60 6.34 -1.92
C LEU A 65 7.22 5.06 -1.30
N ASP A 66 7.96 4.26 -2.08
CA ASP A 66 8.71 3.12 -1.55
C ASP A 66 9.82 3.56 -0.61
N LYS A 67 10.51 4.68 -0.92
CA LYS A 67 11.45 5.31 0.03
C LYS A 67 10.75 5.80 1.29
N ALA A 68 9.57 6.40 1.16
CA ALA A 68 8.80 6.86 2.31
C ALA A 68 8.39 5.68 3.22
N CYS A 69 7.95 4.56 2.64
CA CYS A 69 7.67 3.33 3.39
C CYS A 69 8.92 2.78 4.09
N ALA A 70 10.03 2.63 3.36
CA ALA A 70 11.29 2.17 3.94
C ALA A 70 11.78 3.09 5.07
N PHE A 71 11.60 4.40 4.92
CA PHE A 71 11.89 5.36 5.98
C PHE A 71 11.00 5.18 7.20
N VAL A 72 9.69 4.98 7.02
CA VAL A 72 8.76 4.70 8.12
C VAL A 72 9.15 3.42 8.85
N GLU A 73 9.49 2.36 8.13
CA GLU A 73 10.02 1.12 8.72
C GLU A 73 11.33 1.35 9.48
N GLU A 74 12.24 2.17 8.94
CA GLU A 74 13.51 2.51 9.58
C GLU A 74 13.30 3.26 10.91
N VAL A 75 12.34 4.19 10.95
CA VAL A 75 12.13 5.04 12.12
C VAL A 75 11.12 4.51 13.13
N THR A 76 10.39 3.43 12.81
CA THR A 76 9.33 2.93 13.68
C THR A 76 9.88 2.37 15.00
N PRO A 77 9.43 2.85 16.16
CA PRO A 77 9.78 2.25 17.45
C PRO A 77 8.98 0.98 17.74
N ASP A 78 7.75 0.90 17.23
CA ASP A 78 6.86 -0.25 17.34
C ASP A 78 6.36 -0.64 15.94
N LYS A 79 6.81 -1.79 15.45
CA LYS A 79 6.40 -2.29 14.14
C LYS A 79 4.93 -2.69 14.13
N ALA A 80 4.39 -3.25 15.22
CA ALA A 80 3.01 -3.71 15.27
C ALA A 80 2.03 -2.54 15.17
N ALA A 81 2.33 -1.41 15.82
CA ALA A 81 1.54 -0.19 15.72
C ALA A 81 1.59 0.41 14.30
N THR A 82 2.76 0.39 13.66
CA THR A 82 2.94 0.97 12.32
C THR A 82 2.37 0.08 11.22
N ASP A 83 2.48 -1.24 11.34
CA ASP A 83 1.88 -2.22 10.44
C ASP A 83 0.35 -2.06 10.33
N MET A 84 -0.32 -1.55 11.37
CA MET A 84 -1.76 -1.23 11.31
C MET A 84 -2.10 -0.22 10.21
N PHE A 85 -1.21 0.74 9.94
CA PHE A 85 -1.42 1.73 8.88
C PHE A 85 -1.20 1.14 7.48
N PHE A 86 -0.34 0.12 7.37
CA PHE A 86 -0.05 -0.55 6.11
C PHE A 86 -1.05 -1.66 5.76
N LEU A 87 -1.77 -2.19 6.75
CA LEU A 87 -2.76 -3.25 6.57
C LEU A 87 -3.84 -2.93 5.51
N ARG A 88 -4.19 -1.65 5.33
CA ARG A 88 -5.12 -1.22 4.27
C ARG A 88 -4.66 -1.64 2.88
N PHE A 89 -3.35 -1.68 2.63
CA PHE A 89 -2.77 -2.03 1.35
C PHE A 89 -2.85 -3.54 1.11
N ASP A 90 -2.69 -4.36 2.15
CA ASP A 90 -2.89 -5.81 2.04
C ASP A 90 -4.33 -6.15 1.62
N TYR A 91 -5.31 -5.53 2.26
CA TYR A 91 -6.72 -5.75 1.89
C TYR A 91 -7.10 -5.14 0.55
N HIS A 92 -6.45 -4.03 0.15
CA HIS A 92 -6.59 -3.50 -1.20
C HIS A 92 -6.08 -4.52 -2.24
N ASN A 93 -4.85 -5.01 -2.06
CA ASN A 93 -4.22 -5.99 -2.95
C ASN A 93 -5.07 -7.26 -3.04
N LEU A 94 -5.55 -7.78 -1.91
CA LEU A 94 -6.40 -8.97 -1.88
C LEU A 94 -7.70 -8.76 -2.67
N LYS A 95 -8.34 -7.59 -2.57
CA LYS A 95 -9.51 -7.24 -3.38
C LYS A 95 -9.17 -7.18 -4.86
N VAL A 96 -8.05 -6.55 -5.22
CA VAL A 96 -7.60 -6.42 -6.61
C VAL A 96 -7.35 -7.79 -7.22
N ILE A 97 -6.62 -8.67 -6.51
CA ILE A 97 -6.30 -10.04 -6.94
C ILE A 97 -7.58 -10.82 -7.21
N LEU A 98 -8.45 -10.97 -6.19
CA LEU A 98 -9.66 -11.77 -6.32
C LEU A 98 -10.61 -11.22 -7.40
N LYS A 99 -10.82 -9.89 -7.45
CA LYS A 99 -11.68 -9.27 -8.48
C LYS A 99 -11.16 -9.52 -9.88
N SER A 100 -9.84 -9.55 -10.06
CA SER A 100 -9.20 -9.81 -11.34
C SER A 100 -9.37 -11.27 -11.76
N GLU A 101 -9.17 -12.22 -10.84
CA GLU A 101 -9.43 -13.65 -11.07
C GLU A 101 -10.88 -13.91 -11.47
N TYR A 102 -11.85 -13.35 -10.73
CA TYR A 102 -13.27 -13.54 -11.03
C TYR A 102 -13.71 -12.90 -12.35
N ARG A 103 -13.06 -11.82 -12.78
CA ARG A 103 -13.37 -11.16 -14.06
C ARG A 103 -12.59 -11.75 -15.23
N GLY A 104 -11.66 -12.67 -14.98
CA GLY A 104 -10.76 -13.22 -16.01
C GLY A 104 -9.82 -12.17 -16.61
N VAL A 105 -9.59 -11.05 -15.92
CA VAL A 105 -8.73 -9.97 -16.40
C VAL A 105 -7.35 -10.18 -15.78
N GLY A 106 -6.35 -10.58 -16.58
CA GLY A 106 -4.96 -10.82 -16.15
C GLY A 106 -4.18 -9.58 -15.70
N GLY A 107 -4.85 -8.53 -15.20
CA GLY A 107 -4.28 -7.23 -14.88
C GLY A 107 -4.03 -6.95 -13.40
N ALA A 108 -4.22 -7.94 -12.51
CA ALA A 108 -4.08 -7.76 -11.07
C ALA A 108 -2.75 -7.11 -10.68
N VAL A 109 -1.65 -7.61 -11.27
CA VAL A 109 -0.26 -7.27 -10.92
C VAL A 109 0.04 -5.78 -11.08
N ARG A 110 -0.56 -5.11 -12.08
CA ARG A 110 -0.30 -3.68 -12.36
C ARG A 110 -0.90 -2.74 -11.32
N ASN A 111 -1.88 -3.21 -10.56
CA ASN A 111 -2.60 -2.41 -9.56
C ASN A 111 -2.26 -2.82 -8.12
N LEU A 112 -1.25 -3.68 -7.94
CA LEU A 112 -0.81 -4.09 -6.60
C LEU A 112 0.09 -3.01 -5.99
N VAL A 113 -0.13 -2.73 -4.71
CA VAL A 113 0.64 -1.77 -3.94
C VAL A 113 1.65 -2.52 -3.07
N ASN A 114 2.94 -2.35 -3.35
CA ASN A 114 4.02 -2.98 -2.59
C ASN A 114 4.38 -2.24 -1.30
N ARG A 115 3.37 -2.02 -0.44
CA ARG A 115 3.51 -1.25 0.82
C ARG A 115 2.66 -1.82 1.95
N GLY A 116 2.18 -3.05 1.76
CA GLY A 116 1.46 -3.79 2.77
C GLY A 116 2.41 -4.51 3.73
N THR A 117 1.85 -5.30 4.65
CA THR A 117 2.62 -6.18 5.52
C THR A 117 3.01 -7.49 4.83
N ILE A 118 2.37 -7.80 3.68
CA ILE A 118 2.59 -9.00 2.88
C ILE A 118 3.07 -8.57 1.49
N ASP A 119 4.08 -9.26 0.97
CA ASP A 119 4.53 -9.04 -0.41
C ASP A 119 3.38 -9.32 -1.40
N PRO A 120 3.05 -8.40 -2.32
CA PRO A 120 1.90 -8.59 -3.20
C PRO A 120 2.04 -9.77 -4.18
N ARG A 121 3.26 -10.16 -4.54
CA ARG A 121 3.51 -11.33 -5.40
C ARG A 121 3.29 -12.61 -4.60
N GLU A 122 3.81 -12.67 -3.38
CA GLU A 122 3.55 -13.77 -2.45
C GLU A 122 2.04 -13.90 -2.17
N MET A 123 1.35 -12.78 -1.97
CA MET A 123 -0.11 -12.76 -1.80
C MET A 123 -0.83 -13.34 -3.01
N LEU A 124 -0.42 -12.94 -4.22
CA LEU A 124 -0.99 -13.45 -5.48
C LEU A 124 -0.81 -14.97 -5.60
N GLU A 125 0.40 -15.46 -5.38
CA GLU A 125 0.71 -16.90 -5.43
C GLU A 125 -0.10 -17.68 -4.40
N ASN A 126 -0.17 -17.20 -3.15
CA ASN A 126 -0.91 -17.87 -2.08
C ASN A 126 -2.42 -17.86 -2.31
N VAL A 127 -2.98 -16.81 -2.94
CA VAL A 127 -4.40 -16.79 -3.34
C VAL A 127 -4.65 -17.80 -4.46
N HIS A 128 -3.80 -17.79 -5.49
CA HIS A 128 -3.95 -18.67 -6.65
C HIS A 128 -3.87 -20.16 -6.28
N GLU A 129 -2.93 -20.51 -5.40
CA GLU A 129 -2.73 -21.89 -4.92
C GLU A 129 -3.63 -22.23 -3.71
N LYS A 130 -4.56 -21.33 -3.34
CA LYS A 130 -5.49 -21.46 -2.20
C LYS A 130 -4.80 -21.78 -0.87
N ARG A 131 -3.57 -21.31 -0.68
CA ARG A 131 -2.78 -21.47 0.54
C ARG A 131 -3.09 -20.39 1.56
N TYR A 132 -4.33 -20.37 2.05
CA TYR A 132 -4.77 -19.34 3.01
C TYR A 132 -4.15 -19.48 4.41
N SER A 133 -3.41 -20.55 4.68
CA SER A 133 -2.67 -20.73 5.94
C SER A 133 -1.56 -19.71 6.15
N ALA A 134 -1.05 -19.09 5.08
CA ALA A 134 -0.04 -18.04 5.15
C ALA A 134 -0.61 -16.69 5.62
N PHE A 135 -1.94 -16.50 5.54
CA PHE A 135 -2.57 -15.23 5.90
C PHE A 135 -2.96 -15.15 7.38
N PRO A 136 -3.08 -13.92 7.92
CA PRO A 136 -3.69 -13.67 9.22
C PRO A 136 -5.07 -14.33 9.34
N LYS A 137 -5.45 -14.67 10.58
CA LYS A 137 -6.69 -15.40 10.88
C LYS A 137 -7.92 -14.76 10.21
N GLU A 138 -8.05 -13.45 10.31
CA GLU A 138 -9.18 -12.69 9.80
C GLU A 138 -9.26 -12.75 8.26
N MET A 139 -8.12 -12.63 7.57
CA MET A 139 -8.05 -12.79 6.11
C MET A 139 -8.39 -14.21 5.69
N LYS A 140 -7.80 -15.22 6.36
CA LYS A 140 -8.04 -16.63 6.08
C LYS A 140 -9.52 -17.00 6.20
N GLU A 141 -10.19 -16.56 7.28
CA GLU A 141 -11.61 -16.82 7.51
C GLU A 141 -12.48 -16.16 6.43
N ALA A 142 -12.13 -14.93 6.02
CA ALA A 142 -12.85 -14.24 4.95
C ALA A 142 -12.71 -14.94 3.60
N LEU A 143 -11.49 -15.36 3.24
CA LEU A 143 -11.22 -16.08 1.99
C LEU A 143 -11.97 -17.42 1.93
N ALA A 144 -11.98 -18.17 3.03
CA ALA A 144 -12.74 -19.43 3.12
C ALA A 144 -14.26 -19.22 2.98
N ASP A 145 -14.81 -18.15 3.57
CA ASP A 145 -16.23 -17.80 3.45
C ASP A 145 -16.59 -17.32 2.02
N ILE A 146 -15.70 -16.55 1.38
CA ILE A 146 -15.84 -16.14 -0.02
C ILE A 146 -15.87 -17.37 -0.93
N ASP A 147 -14.88 -18.27 -0.83
CA ASP A 147 -14.82 -19.50 -1.63
C ASP A 147 -16.08 -20.36 -1.48
N ARG A 148 -16.56 -20.53 -0.24
CA ARG A 148 -17.77 -21.29 0.04
C ARG A 148 -19.00 -20.69 -0.65
N ARG A 149 -19.19 -19.37 -0.60
CA ARG A 149 -20.37 -18.72 -1.19
C ARG A 149 -20.29 -18.60 -2.71
N PHE A 150 -19.09 -18.38 -3.23
CA PHE A 150 -18.87 -18.19 -4.65
C PHE A 150 -18.94 -19.50 -5.43
N SER A 151 -18.85 -20.64 -4.76
CA SER A 151 -19.17 -21.96 -5.35
C SER A 151 -20.58 -22.04 -5.94
N VAL A 152 -21.51 -21.20 -5.45
CA VAL A 152 -22.91 -21.14 -5.93
C VAL A 152 -23.10 -20.00 -6.93
N LYS A 153 -22.67 -18.79 -6.58
CA LYS A 153 -22.77 -17.61 -7.45
C LYS A 153 -21.71 -16.56 -7.06
N PRO A 154 -20.83 -16.13 -7.97
CA PRO A 154 -19.89 -15.05 -7.70
C PRO A 154 -20.62 -13.72 -7.47
N ASP A 155 -20.27 -13.03 -6.37
CA ASP A 155 -20.81 -11.71 -6.03
C ASP A 155 -19.68 -10.76 -5.57
N VAL A 156 -19.19 -9.94 -6.50
CA VAL A 156 -18.09 -8.97 -6.26
C VAL A 156 -18.40 -7.99 -5.12
N SER A 157 -19.68 -7.66 -4.90
CA SER A 157 -20.11 -6.79 -3.81
C SER A 157 -19.91 -7.50 -2.47
N TYR A 158 -20.32 -8.78 -2.39
CA TYR A 158 -20.11 -9.60 -1.20
C TYR A 158 -18.63 -9.74 -0.85
N LEU A 159 -17.77 -10.03 -1.83
CA LEU A 159 -16.32 -10.13 -1.61
C LEU A 159 -15.74 -8.86 -1.01
N SER A 160 -16.14 -7.70 -1.53
CA SER A 160 -15.64 -6.41 -1.02
C SER A 160 -16.05 -6.23 0.44
N PHE A 161 -17.32 -6.49 0.74
CA PHE A 161 -17.87 -6.42 2.09
C PHE A 161 -17.21 -7.40 3.07
N ALA A 162 -17.00 -8.66 2.66
CA ALA A 162 -16.40 -9.68 3.52
C ALA A 162 -14.96 -9.31 3.89
N LEU A 163 -14.19 -8.78 2.93
CA LEU A 163 -12.84 -8.30 3.16
C LEU A 163 -12.80 -7.02 4.01
N ASP A 164 -13.73 -6.08 3.82
CA ASP A 164 -13.85 -4.89 4.66
C ASP A 164 -14.18 -5.23 6.13
N ARG A 165 -15.06 -6.21 6.33
CA ARG A 165 -15.38 -6.74 7.67
C ARG A 165 -14.15 -7.37 8.32
N ALA A 166 -13.39 -8.16 7.56
CA ALA A 166 -12.17 -8.79 8.06
C ALA A 166 -11.09 -7.76 8.40
N TYR A 167 -10.93 -6.73 7.56
CA TYR A 167 -10.02 -5.61 7.82
C TYR A 167 -10.36 -4.90 9.13
N ALA A 168 -11.63 -4.56 9.35
CA ALA A 168 -12.07 -3.93 10.59
C ALA A 168 -11.83 -4.82 11.82
N ALA A 169 -12.06 -6.13 11.70
CA ALA A 169 -11.77 -7.10 12.76
C ALA A 169 -10.28 -7.18 13.07
N GLN A 170 -9.42 -7.25 12.05
CA GLN A 170 -7.98 -7.35 12.22
C GLN A 170 -7.39 -6.08 12.83
N ILE A 171 -7.81 -4.89 12.38
CA ILE A 171 -7.42 -3.61 13.01
C ILE A 171 -7.82 -3.60 14.48
N THR A 172 -9.04 -4.02 14.80
CA THR A 172 -9.52 -4.02 16.18
C THR A 172 -8.70 -4.98 17.05
N ALA A 173 -8.34 -6.15 16.52
CA ALA A 173 -7.50 -7.11 17.21
C ALA A 173 -6.08 -6.57 17.44
N MET A 174 -5.47 -5.93 16.44
CA MET A 174 -4.15 -5.30 16.56
C MET A 174 -4.18 -4.13 17.56
N ALA A 175 -5.19 -3.27 17.48
CA ALA A 175 -5.37 -2.14 18.39
C ALA A 175 -5.52 -2.58 19.87
N LYS A 176 -6.23 -3.69 20.11
CA LYS A 176 -6.37 -4.26 21.47
C LYS A 176 -5.05 -4.79 22.00
N LYS A 177 -4.22 -5.39 21.15
CA LYS A 177 -2.89 -5.88 21.53
C LYS A 177 -1.92 -4.75 21.82
N ALA A 178 -1.96 -3.66 21.05
CA ALA A 178 -1.09 -2.49 21.21
C ALA A 178 -1.41 -1.62 22.45
N LYS A 179 -2.58 -1.83 23.09
CA LYS A 179 -2.97 -1.13 24.34
C LYS A 179 -2.44 -1.78 25.61
N ASN A 180 -1.88 -2.99 25.51
CA ASN A 180 -1.30 -3.76 26.63
C ASN A 180 0.22 -3.70 26.55
#